data_AF-A0A4P6K3E6-F1
#
_entry.id   AF-A0A4P6K3E6-F1
#
_cell.length_a   1.000
_cell.length_b   1.000
_cell.length_c   1.000
_cell.angle_alpha   90.00
_cell.angle_beta   90.00
_cell.angle_gamma   90.00
#
_symmetry.space_group_name_H-M   'P 1'
#
loop_
_entity.id
_entity.type
_entity.pdbx_description
1 polymer ?
#
loop_
_entity_poly.entity_id
_entity_poly.type
_entity_poly.pdbx_seq_one_letter_code
_entity_poly.pdbx_strand_id
1 'polypeptide(L)'
;MATAVIPRMQHIIQQKLEAFERLRTEFEASFQFVADVHGQKRFSTFPVFDIVRYLHALWICERKGSLLSVPRTVKAYEGERCLKLLRSWQGDGNTADVIAFLDRKLDMLPLSGITQQLQDARRTARNESLTNRLAHGRMILLNRGMNLLQALDAIFALSEEELLKEVRAACEQYGHLPAQITHQLEEMDSPLYAYVPHPVLAQQNMEIMNKLGVNVTALPADRPGMRTWRVAAAKEPLGPYAEQVIAGYLPLIAPFYNDIRASRFVDRPERSASGMIV
;
A
#
# COMPACT_ATOMS: atom_id res chain seq x y z
N MET A 1 37.77 0.79 -17.69
CA MET A 1 36.38 0.44 -18.07
C MET A 1 35.32 1.04 -17.11
N ALA A 2 35.57 2.19 -16.46
CA ALA A 2 34.64 2.83 -15.53
C ALA A 2 33.84 4.02 -16.11
N THR A 3 34.14 4.42 -17.35
CA THR A 3 33.63 5.65 -17.97
C THR A 3 32.32 5.49 -18.75
N ALA A 4 31.89 4.26 -19.07
CA ALA A 4 30.67 4.00 -19.86
C ALA A 4 29.40 3.70 -19.03
N VAL A 5 29.52 3.52 -17.71
CA VAL A 5 28.41 3.14 -16.82
C VAL A 5 27.59 4.37 -16.37
N ILE A 6 28.25 5.51 -16.17
CA ILE A 6 27.65 6.75 -15.70
C ILE A 6 26.65 7.35 -16.74
N PRO A 7 26.97 7.39 -18.06
CA PRO A 7 26.04 7.90 -19.07
C PRO A 7 24.78 7.04 -19.21
N ARG A 8 24.90 5.71 -19.08
CA ARG A 8 23.78 4.77 -19.22
C ARG A 8 22.81 4.88 -18.03
N MET A 9 23.33 5.04 -16.82
CA MET A 9 22.50 5.26 -15.63
C MET A 9 21.74 6.58 -15.73
N GLN A 10 22.43 7.68 -16.05
CA GLN A 10 21.79 9.00 -16.23
C GLN A 10 20.71 8.98 -17.31
N HIS A 11 20.94 8.27 -18.42
CA HIS A 11 19.95 8.11 -19.48
C HIS A 11 18.68 7.40 -18.99
N ILE A 12 18.82 6.30 -18.22
CA ILE A 12 17.67 5.58 -17.65
C ILE A 12 16.91 6.45 -16.65
N ILE A 13 17.61 7.22 -15.82
CA ILE A 13 16.98 8.16 -14.87
C ILE A 13 16.15 9.20 -15.63
N GLN A 14 16.69 9.78 -16.70
CA GLN A 14 15.99 10.75 -17.52
C GLN A 14 14.74 10.15 -18.17
N GLN A 15 14.86 8.95 -18.75
CA GLN A 15 13.72 8.23 -19.33
C GLN A 15 12.62 7.94 -18.29
N LYS A 16 13.00 7.54 -17.07
CA LYS A 16 12.06 7.32 -15.96
C LYS A 16 11.30 8.59 -15.59
N LEU A 17 11.99 9.73 -15.50
CA LEU A 17 11.37 11.03 -15.20
C LEU A 17 10.42 11.47 -16.31
N GLU A 18 10.80 11.33 -17.58
CA GLU A 18 9.94 11.66 -18.72
C GLU A 18 8.71 10.74 -18.83
N ALA A 19 8.89 9.46 -18.55
CA ALA A 19 7.78 8.51 -18.46
C ALA A 19 6.84 8.85 -17.29
N PHE A 20 7.38 9.22 -16.12
CA PHE A 20 6.57 9.67 -15.00
C PHE A 20 5.83 10.96 -15.30
N GLU A 21 6.44 11.91 -16.01
CA GLU A 21 5.77 13.17 -16.33
C GLU A 21 4.55 12.98 -17.21
N ARG A 22 4.63 12.06 -18.18
CA ARG A 22 3.48 11.65 -18.98
C ARG A 22 2.41 10.93 -18.15
N LEU A 23 2.81 10.18 -17.13
CA LEU A 23 1.91 9.44 -16.24
C LEU A 23 1.26 10.32 -15.14
N ARG A 24 1.83 11.50 -14.85
CA ARG A 24 1.55 12.26 -13.63
C ARG A 24 0.07 12.53 -13.40
N THR A 25 -0.63 13.06 -14.41
CA THR A 25 -2.06 13.42 -14.29
C THR A 25 -2.93 12.20 -14.00
N GLU A 26 -2.68 11.10 -14.71
CA GLU A 26 -3.40 9.84 -14.53
C GLU A 26 -3.10 9.22 -13.16
N PHE A 27 -1.85 9.32 -12.69
CA PHE A 27 -1.47 8.90 -11.35
C PHE A 27 -2.18 9.70 -10.27
N GLU A 28 -2.24 11.03 -10.35
CA GLU A 28 -2.91 11.85 -9.34
C GLU A 28 -4.40 11.48 -9.22
N ALA A 29 -5.08 11.32 -10.36
CA ALA A 29 -6.49 10.91 -10.40
C ALA A 29 -6.69 9.48 -9.88
N SER A 30 -5.82 8.55 -10.27
CA SER A 30 -5.85 7.15 -9.83
C SER A 30 -5.58 7.02 -8.34
N PHE A 31 -4.61 7.76 -7.81
CA PHE A 31 -4.26 7.75 -6.41
C PHE A 31 -5.42 8.23 -5.53
N GLN A 32 -6.06 9.35 -5.91
CA GLN A 32 -7.25 9.84 -5.21
C GLN A 32 -8.39 8.82 -5.29
N PHE A 33 -8.63 8.23 -6.46
CA PHE A 33 -9.67 7.23 -6.62
C PHE A 33 -9.42 5.98 -5.76
N VAL A 34 -8.18 5.50 -5.66
CA VAL A 34 -7.82 4.41 -4.74
C VAL A 34 -8.11 4.79 -3.29
N ALA A 35 -7.78 6.01 -2.86
CA ALA A 35 -8.07 6.48 -1.50
C ALA A 35 -9.59 6.55 -1.23
N ASP A 36 -10.37 7.01 -2.21
CA ASP A 36 -11.84 7.05 -2.16
C ASP A 36 -12.42 5.65 -2.01
N VAL A 37 -12.01 4.70 -2.86
CA VAL A 37 -12.42 3.28 -2.81
C VAL A 37 -11.99 2.65 -1.48
N HIS A 38 -10.82 3.02 -0.97
CA HIS A 38 -10.29 2.63 0.34
C HIS A 38 -10.93 3.38 1.51
N GLY A 39 -12.07 4.03 1.31
CA GLY A 39 -12.98 4.45 2.35
C GLY A 39 -12.99 5.94 2.65
N GLN A 40 -12.18 6.76 1.97
CA GLN A 40 -12.30 8.22 2.07
C GLN A 40 -13.67 8.70 1.57
N LYS A 41 -14.28 7.93 0.64
CA LYS A 41 -15.63 8.17 0.15
C LYS A 41 -16.47 6.91 0.31
N ARG A 42 -17.74 7.11 0.65
CA ARG A 42 -18.78 6.10 0.53
C ARG A 42 -19.46 6.28 -0.82
N PHE A 43 -19.43 5.26 -1.66
CA PHE A 43 -20.13 5.29 -2.94
C PHE A 43 -21.59 4.86 -2.74
N SER A 44 -22.51 5.54 -3.44
CA SER A 44 -23.92 5.17 -3.48
C SER A 44 -24.18 3.98 -4.41
N THR A 45 -23.35 3.85 -5.44
CA THR A 45 -23.31 2.76 -6.40
C THR A 45 -21.84 2.53 -6.79
N PHE A 46 -21.47 1.30 -7.12
CA PHE A 46 -20.11 0.98 -7.56
C PHE A 46 -20.16 0.06 -8.79
N PRO A 47 -20.44 0.64 -9.98
CA PRO A 47 -20.68 -0.14 -11.20
C PRO A 47 -19.44 -0.91 -11.64
N VAL A 48 -19.61 -1.91 -12.52
CA VAL A 48 -18.52 -2.72 -13.09
C VAL A 48 -17.42 -1.84 -13.69
N PHE A 49 -17.80 -0.73 -14.32
CA PHE A 49 -16.86 0.28 -14.81
C PHE A 49 -15.88 0.77 -13.73
N ASP A 50 -16.38 1.08 -12.52
CA ASP A 50 -15.56 1.58 -11.42
C ASP A 50 -14.70 0.46 -10.79
N ILE A 51 -15.11 -0.81 -10.91
CA ILE A 51 -14.29 -1.97 -10.54
C ILE A 51 -13.09 -2.07 -11.47
N VAL A 52 -13.30 -1.97 -12.79
CA VAL A 52 -12.20 -1.96 -13.78
C VAL A 52 -11.31 -0.74 -13.57
N ARG A 53 -11.89 0.45 -13.34
CA ARG A 53 -11.14 1.66 -12.99
C ARG A 53 -10.29 1.47 -11.73
N TYR A 54 -10.80 0.75 -10.73
CA TYR A 54 -10.05 0.48 -9.50
C TYR A 54 -8.83 -0.41 -9.76
N LEU A 55 -8.99 -1.48 -10.55
CA LEU A 55 -7.89 -2.34 -10.96
C LEU A 55 -6.85 -1.57 -11.80
N HIS A 56 -7.31 -0.73 -12.73
CA HIS A 56 -6.46 0.19 -13.50
C HIS A 56 -5.70 1.16 -12.58
N ALA A 57 -6.38 1.79 -11.62
CA ALA A 57 -5.77 2.77 -10.73
C ALA A 57 -4.67 2.15 -9.85
N LEU A 58 -4.84 0.90 -9.41
CA LEU A 58 -3.79 0.14 -8.72
C LEU A 58 -2.58 -0.14 -9.61
N TRP A 59 -2.80 -0.46 -10.89
CA TRP A 59 -1.73 -0.61 -11.87
C TRP A 59 -0.96 0.69 -12.12
N ILE A 60 -1.67 1.81 -12.29
CA ILE A 60 -1.04 3.14 -12.42
C ILE A 60 -0.18 3.48 -11.17
N CYS A 61 -0.68 3.18 -9.97
CA CYS A 61 0.07 3.38 -8.73
C CYS A 61 1.36 2.53 -8.69
N GLU A 62 1.32 1.29 -9.17
CA GLU A 62 2.52 0.44 -9.29
C GLU A 62 3.51 0.96 -10.35
N ARG A 63 3.02 1.42 -11.51
CA ARG A 63 3.86 2.05 -12.53
C ARG A 63 4.59 3.26 -11.97
N LYS A 64 3.90 4.15 -11.26
CA LYS A 64 4.52 5.28 -10.56
C LYS A 64 5.59 4.81 -9.57
N GLY A 65 5.30 3.75 -8.80
CA GLY A 65 6.26 3.20 -7.84
C GLY A 65 7.53 2.71 -8.51
N SER A 66 7.39 2.04 -9.64
CA SER A 66 8.51 1.49 -10.43
C SER A 66 9.30 2.58 -11.18
N LEU A 67 8.62 3.56 -11.77
CA LEU A 67 9.26 4.69 -12.46
C LEU A 67 10.07 5.57 -11.50
N LEU A 68 9.55 5.83 -10.30
CA LEU A 68 10.24 6.62 -9.28
C LEU A 68 11.09 5.77 -8.32
N SER A 69 11.33 4.50 -8.66
CA SER A 69 12.16 3.56 -7.89
C SER A 69 11.82 3.52 -6.40
N VAL A 70 10.53 3.44 -6.07
CA VAL A 70 10.06 3.22 -4.71
C VAL A 70 10.38 1.76 -4.32
N PRO A 71 11.04 1.51 -3.18
CA PRO A 71 11.37 0.16 -2.75
C PRO A 71 10.13 -0.73 -2.60
N ARG A 72 10.21 -1.98 -3.09
CA ARG A 72 9.13 -3.00 -3.00
C ARG A 72 8.81 -3.44 -1.56
N THR A 73 9.55 -2.98 -0.56
CA THR A 73 9.25 -3.18 0.87
C THR A 73 8.04 -2.37 1.33
N VAL A 74 7.65 -1.35 0.57
CA VAL A 74 6.37 -0.65 0.74
C VAL A 74 5.30 -1.52 0.09
N LYS A 75 4.19 -1.81 0.80
CA LYS A 75 3.08 -2.66 0.32
C LYS A 75 2.80 -2.42 -1.17
N ALA A 76 3.10 -3.41 -2.01
CA ALA A 76 2.89 -3.30 -3.44
C ALA A 76 1.40 -3.09 -3.75
N TYR A 77 1.11 -2.22 -4.71
CA TYR A 77 -0.25 -1.97 -5.18
C TYR A 77 -0.85 -3.21 -5.89
N GLU A 78 -0.02 -4.18 -6.28
CA GLU A 78 -0.38 -5.40 -7.00
C GLU A 78 -0.96 -5.15 -8.40
N GLY A 79 -0.47 -4.12 -9.09
CA GLY A 79 -0.88 -3.73 -10.44
C GLY A 79 -0.67 -4.80 -11.52
N GLU A 80 0.44 -5.54 -11.48
CA GLU A 80 0.67 -6.68 -12.38
C GLU A 80 -0.43 -7.74 -12.21
N ARG A 81 -0.84 -8.00 -10.97
CA ARG A 81 -1.97 -8.90 -10.67
C ARG A 81 -3.28 -8.30 -11.19
N CYS A 82 -3.50 -7.00 -11.06
CA CYS A 82 -4.67 -6.32 -11.61
C CYS A 82 -4.76 -6.50 -13.13
N LEU A 83 -3.66 -6.36 -13.87
CA LEU A 83 -3.62 -6.62 -15.31
C LEU A 83 -3.99 -8.08 -15.64
N LYS A 84 -3.42 -9.04 -14.90
CA LYS A 84 -3.75 -10.46 -15.09
C LYS A 84 -5.22 -10.76 -14.82
N LEU A 85 -5.81 -10.15 -13.78
CA LEU A 85 -7.24 -10.24 -13.46
C LEU A 85 -8.10 -9.66 -14.59
N LEU A 86 -7.78 -8.47 -15.11
CA LEU A 86 -8.51 -7.87 -16.23
C LEU A 86 -8.46 -8.75 -17.48
N ARG A 87 -7.31 -9.41 -17.75
CA ARG A 87 -7.17 -10.33 -18.88
C ARG A 87 -8.00 -11.59 -18.71
N SER A 88 -7.94 -12.25 -17.54
CA SER A 88 -8.71 -13.47 -17.28
C SER A 88 -10.21 -13.19 -17.20
N TRP A 89 -10.60 -12.02 -16.68
CA TRP A 89 -12.00 -11.63 -16.60
C TRP A 89 -12.61 -11.44 -17.99
N GLN A 90 -11.90 -10.78 -18.91
CA GLN A 90 -12.36 -10.57 -20.29
C GLN A 90 -12.35 -11.84 -21.15
N GLY A 91 -11.33 -12.69 -20.96
CA GLY A 91 -11.10 -13.89 -21.78
C GLY A 91 -11.92 -15.09 -21.32
N ASP A 92 -11.74 -15.50 -20.07
CA ASP A 92 -12.28 -16.74 -19.51
C ASP A 92 -13.53 -16.51 -18.66
N GLY A 93 -13.97 -15.25 -18.49
CA GLY A 93 -15.10 -14.93 -17.60
C GLY A 93 -14.82 -15.15 -16.13
N ASN A 94 -13.54 -15.25 -15.73
CA ASN A 94 -13.14 -15.59 -14.37
C ASN A 94 -13.40 -14.44 -13.37
N THR A 95 -14.67 -14.32 -12.98
CA THR A 95 -15.19 -13.35 -12.02
C THR A 95 -14.80 -13.69 -10.58
N ALA A 96 -14.61 -14.99 -10.27
CA ALA A 96 -14.27 -15.46 -8.93
C ALA A 96 -12.95 -14.87 -8.42
N ASP A 97 -11.92 -14.83 -9.27
CA ASP A 97 -10.62 -14.26 -8.88
C ASP A 97 -10.69 -12.74 -8.65
N VAL A 98 -11.56 -12.04 -9.37
CA VAL A 98 -11.82 -10.61 -9.16
C VAL A 98 -12.53 -10.39 -7.83
N ILE A 99 -13.55 -11.17 -7.52
CA ILE A 99 -14.24 -11.12 -6.22
C ILE A 99 -13.26 -11.39 -5.08
N ALA A 100 -12.46 -12.46 -5.17
CA ALA A 100 -11.46 -12.78 -4.15
C ALA A 100 -10.41 -11.67 -3.98
N PHE A 101 -10.05 -10.98 -5.07
CA PHE A 101 -9.16 -9.84 -5.01
C PHE A 101 -9.81 -8.65 -4.30
N LEU A 102 -11.06 -8.31 -4.65
CA LEU A 102 -11.82 -7.21 -4.05
C LEU A 102 -12.05 -7.46 -2.56
N ASP A 103 -12.45 -8.68 -2.19
CA ASP A 103 -12.64 -9.10 -0.82
C ASP A 103 -11.37 -8.87 0.00
N ARG A 104 -10.23 -9.44 -0.39
CA ARG A 104 -8.95 -9.21 0.31
C ARG A 104 -8.51 -7.74 0.35
N LYS A 105 -8.83 -6.93 -0.68
CA LYS A 105 -8.41 -5.53 -0.76
C LYS A 105 -9.32 -4.59 0.01
N LEU A 106 -10.60 -4.90 0.17
CA LEU A 106 -11.59 -4.01 0.75
C LEU A 106 -12.18 -4.54 2.06
N ASP A 107 -12.21 -5.84 2.26
CA ASP A 107 -12.59 -6.46 3.51
C ASP A 107 -11.47 -6.33 4.55
N MET A 108 -11.80 -5.70 5.67
CA MET A 108 -10.96 -5.66 6.86
C MET A 108 -11.88 -5.57 8.08
N LEU A 109 -12.06 -6.71 8.73
CA LEU A 109 -12.92 -6.92 9.90
C LEU A 109 -12.19 -6.72 11.23
N PRO A 110 -11.97 -5.47 11.68
CA PRO A 110 -11.94 -5.23 13.12
C PRO A 110 -12.91 -4.11 13.54
N LEU A 111 -14.08 -4.01 12.90
CA LEU A 111 -15.11 -3.00 13.27
C LEU A 111 -15.51 -3.11 14.75
N SER A 112 -15.60 -4.31 15.30
CA SER A 112 -15.83 -4.55 16.73
C SER A 112 -14.67 -4.03 17.58
N GLY A 113 -13.44 -4.39 17.21
CA GLY A 113 -12.22 -3.98 17.92
C GLY A 113 -12.02 -2.46 17.95
N ILE A 114 -12.15 -1.77 16.82
CA ILE A 114 -12.02 -0.31 16.77
C ILE A 114 -13.17 0.39 17.50
N THR A 115 -14.36 -0.19 17.48
CA THR A 115 -15.50 0.34 18.24
C THR A 115 -15.27 0.23 19.74
N GLN A 116 -14.73 -0.89 20.21
CA GLN A 116 -14.36 -1.08 21.61
C GLN A 116 -13.27 -0.08 22.03
N GLN A 117 -12.19 0.05 21.25
CA GLN A 117 -11.13 1.04 21.51
C GLN A 117 -11.67 2.48 21.57
N LEU A 118 -12.62 2.82 20.69
CA LEU A 118 -13.25 4.14 20.70
C LEU A 118 -14.11 4.37 21.95
N GLN A 119 -14.85 3.35 22.40
CA GLN A 119 -15.64 3.43 23.63
C GLN A 119 -14.73 3.64 24.86
N ASP A 120 -13.63 2.89 24.94
CA ASP A 120 -12.66 2.99 26.03
C ASP A 120 -11.93 4.35 26.03
N ALA A 121 -11.55 4.85 24.85
CA ALA A 121 -10.94 6.18 24.70
C ALA A 121 -11.88 7.31 25.15
N ARG A 122 -13.17 7.22 24.84
CA ARG A 122 -14.19 8.20 25.27
C ARG A 122 -14.40 8.18 26.79
N ARG A 123 -14.41 6.99 27.40
CA ARG A 123 -14.58 6.83 28.86
C ARG A 123 -13.41 7.39 29.65
N THR A 124 -12.20 7.27 29.14
CA THR A 124 -10.98 7.72 29.82
C THR A 124 -10.70 9.21 29.66
N ALA A 125 -11.44 9.92 28.78
CA ALA A 125 -11.47 11.39 28.60
C ALA A 125 -10.10 12.11 28.49
N ARG A 126 -9.02 11.38 28.17
CA ARG A 126 -7.64 11.89 28.23
C ARG A 126 -7.00 12.20 26.88
N ASN A 127 -7.63 11.82 25.76
CA ASN A 127 -7.02 12.02 24.45
C ASN A 127 -8.07 12.20 23.33
N GLU A 128 -8.46 13.44 23.09
CA GLU A 128 -9.39 13.83 22.01
C GLU A 128 -8.84 13.50 20.63
N SER A 129 -7.53 13.67 20.41
CA SER A 129 -6.86 13.33 19.15
C SER A 129 -6.97 11.83 18.85
N LEU A 130 -6.73 10.96 19.84
CA LEU A 130 -6.90 9.51 19.70
C LEU A 130 -8.36 9.15 19.39
N THR A 131 -9.31 9.79 20.08
CA THR A 131 -10.75 9.57 19.86
C THR A 131 -11.15 9.93 18.42
N ASN A 132 -10.69 11.07 17.91
CA ASN A 132 -10.94 11.50 16.53
C ASN A 132 -10.31 10.56 15.50
N ARG A 133 -9.07 10.10 15.74
CA ARG A 133 -8.40 9.12 14.87
C ARG A 133 -9.13 7.77 14.85
N LEU A 134 -9.58 7.27 15.99
CA LEU A 134 -10.35 6.02 16.07
C LEU A 134 -11.72 6.16 15.40
N ALA A 135 -12.41 7.29 15.60
CA ALA A 135 -13.68 7.57 14.93
C ALA A 135 -13.53 7.64 13.40
N HIS A 136 -12.50 8.34 12.92
CA HIS A 136 -12.16 8.41 11.50
C HIS A 136 -11.79 7.03 10.94
N GLY A 137 -10.90 6.29 11.60
CA GLY A 137 -10.52 4.93 11.18
C GLY A 137 -11.73 3.98 11.09
N ARG A 138 -12.68 4.07 12.03
CA ARG A 138 -13.91 3.29 12.00
C ARG A 138 -14.79 3.66 10.80
N MET A 139 -14.92 4.95 10.49
CA MET A 139 -15.64 5.42 9.31
C MET A 139 -15.00 4.91 8.02
N ILE A 140 -13.67 4.98 7.90
CA ILE A 140 -12.93 4.45 6.75
C ILE A 140 -13.21 2.95 6.55
N LEU A 141 -13.12 2.15 7.62
CA LEU A 141 -13.40 0.70 7.55
C LEU A 141 -14.84 0.42 7.13
N LEU A 142 -15.81 1.17 7.66
CA LEU A 142 -17.22 1.03 7.28
C LEU A 142 -17.43 1.35 5.80
N ASN A 143 -16.85 2.46 5.32
CA ASN A 143 -16.98 2.86 3.91
C ASN A 143 -16.38 1.80 2.97
N ARG A 144 -15.21 1.25 3.30
CA ARG A 144 -14.60 0.16 2.52
C ARG A 144 -15.50 -1.06 2.40
N GLY A 145 -16.07 -1.52 3.51
CA GLY A 145 -17.00 -2.65 3.52
C GLY A 145 -18.26 -2.35 2.69
N MET A 146 -18.80 -1.14 2.79
CA MET A 146 -19.93 -0.73 1.95
C MET A 146 -19.56 -0.69 0.47
N ASN A 147 -18.38 -0.18 0.11
CA ASN A 147 -17.92 -0.13 -1.27
C ASN A 147 -17.72 -1.54 -1.85
N LEU A 148 -17.22 -2.49 -1.04
CA LEU A 148 -17.16 -3.91 -1.42
C LEU A 148 -18.54 -4.47 -1.72
N LEU A 149 -19.51 -4.27 -0.81
CA LEU A 149 -20.88 -4.76 -1.02
C LEU A 149 -21.51 -4.18 -2.29
N GLN A 150 -21.28 -2.89 -2.57
CA GLN A 150 -21.75 -2.25 -3.80
C GLN A 150 -21.09 -2.83 -5.06
N ALA A 151 -19.80 -3.16 -4.99
CA ALA A 151 -19.08 -3.82 -6.09
C ALA A 151 -19.64 -5.22 -6.38
N LEU A 152 -19.91 -5.99 -5.32
CA LEU A 152 -20.47 -7.33 -5.44
C LEU A 152 -21.91 -7.29 -5.96
N ASP A 153 -22.72 -6.36 -5.48
CA ASP A 153 -24.08 -6.13 -5.99
C ASP A 153 -24.07 -5.83 -7.49
N ALA A 154 -23.18 -4.95 -7.96
CA ALA A 154 -23.05 -4.64 -9.38
C ALA A 154 -22.62 -5.86 -10.23
N ILE A 155 -21.72 -6.71 -9.71
CA ILE A 155 -21.32 -7.94 -10.40
C ILE A 155 -22.46 -8.94 -10.46
N PHE A 156 -23.17 -9.16 -9.34
CA PHE A 156 -24.21 -10.19 -9.23
C PHE A 156 -25.55 -9.79 -9.84
N ALA A 157 -25.79 -8.50 -10.06
CA ALA A 157 -27.00 -8.00 -10.70
C ALA A 157 -27.07 -8.29 -12.20
N LEU A 158 -25.92 -8.55 -12.85
CA LEU A 158 -25.80 -8.80 -14.28
C LEU A 158 -25.75 -10.29 -14.59
N SER A 159 -26.25 -10.67 -15.77
CA SER A 159 -25.92 -11.98 -16.34
C SER A 159 -24.43 -12.02 -16.74
N GLU A 160 -23.88 -13.22 -16.90
CA GLU A 160 -22.47 -13.40 -17.27
C GLU A 160 -22.12 -12.70 -18.60
N GLU A 161 -23.02 -12.76 -19.59
CA GLU A 161 -22.83 -12.11 -20.89
C GLU A 161 -22.84 -10.57 -20.78
N GLU A 162 -23.78 -10.01 -20.00
CA GLU A 162 -23.86 -8.57 -19.75
C GLU A 162 -22.64 -8.06 -18.97
N LEU A 163 -22.23 -8.80 -17.93
CA LEU A 163 -21.05 -8.51 -17.15
C LEU A 163 -19.81 -8.46 -18.04
N LEU A 164 -19.59 -9.49 -18.87
CA LEU A 164 -18.46 -9.53 -19.80
C LEU A 164 -18.47 -8.37 -20.80
N LYS A 165 -19.65 -7.98 -21.28
CA LYS A 165 -19.80 -6.83 -22.17
C LYS A 165 -19.39 -5.53 -21.47
N GLU A 166 -19.85 -5.31 -20.24
CA GLU A 166 -19.46 -4.12 -19.46
C GLU A 166 -17.97 -4.11 -19.12
N VAL A 167 -17.41 -5.25 -18.72
CA VAL A 167 -15.97 -5.38 -18.43
C VAL A 167 -15.14 -5.05 -19.67
N ARG A 168 -15.48 -5.60 -20.84
CA ARG A 168 -14.74 -5.32 -22.09
C ARG A 168 -14.86 -3.86 -22.50
N ALA A 169 -16.05 -3.27 -22.40
CA ALA A 169 -16.25 -1.85 -22.71
C ALA A 169 -15.42 -0.94 -21.78
N ALA A 170 -15.41 -1.24 -20.47
CA ALA A 170 -14.59 -0.51 -19.52
C ALA A 170 -13.08 -0.72 -19.77
N CYS A 171 -12.66 -1.95 -20.08
CA CYS A 171 -11.27 -2.25 -20.40
C CYS A 171 -10.80 -1.53 -21.66
N GLU A 172 -11.64 -1.45 -22.70
CA GLU A 172 -11.34 -0.68 -23.91
C GLU A 172 -11.08 0.80 -23.60
N GLN A 173 -11.91 1.42 -22.75
CA GLN A 173 -11.75 2.82 -22.35
C GLN A 173 -10.41 3.09 -21.64
N TYR A 174 -9.92 2.13 -20.85
CA TYR A 174 -8.64 2.24 -20.14
C TYR A 174 -7.44 1.64 -20.91
N GLY A 175 -7.63 1.20 -22.16
CA GLY A 175 -6.57 0.61 -22.97
C GLY A 175 -6.08 -0.74 -22.45
N HIS A 176 -6.99 -1.57 -21.94
CA HIS A 176 -6.75 -2.88 -21.36
C HIS A 176 -7.37 -4.02 -22.17
N LEU A 177 -7.40 -3.92 -23.49
CA LEU A 177 -7.71 -5.08 -24.33
C LEU A 177 -6.66 -6.19 -24.13
N PRO A 178 -6.99 -7.49 -24.34
CA PRO A 178 -6.07 -8.59 -24.04
C PRO A 178 -4.67 -8.48 -24.67
N ALA A 179 -4.59 -8.00 -25.92
CA ALA A 179 -3.33 -7.75 -26.59
C ALA A 179 -2.54 -6.58 -25.96
N GLN A 180 -3.24 -5.51 -25.56
CA GLN A 180 -2.63 -4.37 -24.86
C GLN A 180 -2.12 -4.78 -23.48
N ILE A 181 -2.87 -5.60 -22.74
CA ILE A 181 -2.44 -6.12 -21.44
C ILE A 181 -1.15 -6.94 -21.59
N THR A 182 -1.03 -7.75 -22.64
CA THR A 182 0.18 -8.53 -22.88
C THR A 182 1.39 -7.62 -23.07
N HIS A 183 1.26 -6.59 -23.91
CA HIS A 183 2.31 -5.58 -24.07
C HIS A 183 2.58 -4.79 -22.78
N GLN A 184 1.56 -4.44 -21.99
CA GLN A 184 1.72 -3.71 -20.72
C GLN A 184 2.50 -4.55 -19.70
N LEU A 185 2.25 -5.86 -19.63
CA LEU A 185 2.99 -6.78 -18.78
C LEU A 185 4.46 -6.88 -19.22
N GLU A 186 4.71 -7.02 -20.53
CA GLU A 186 6.07 -7.04 -21.09
C GLU A 186 6.81 -5.71 -20.84
N GLU A 187 6.11 -4.57 -20.94
CA GLU A 187 6.67 -3.25 -20.66
C GLU A 187 7.15 -3.15 -19.21
N MET A 188 6.40 -3.72 -18.25
CA MET A 188 6.76 -3.73 -16.84
C MET A 188 8.03 -4.54 -16.53
N ASP A 189 8.39 -5.49 -17.39
CA ASP A 189 9.65 -6.26 -17.28
C ASP A 189 10.84 -5.53 -17.91
N SER A 190 10.62 -4.40 -18.57
CA SER A 190 11.69 -3.63 -19.21
C SER A 190 12.61 -2.91 -18.19
N PRO A 191 13.86 -2.57 -18.59
CA PRO A 191 14.78 -1.80 -17.74
C PRO A 191 14.22 -0.47 -17.23
N LEU A 192 13.20 0.09 -17.91
CA LEU A 192 12.55 1.34 -17.50
C LEU A 192 11.80 1.20 -16.17
N TYR A 193 11.29 0.02 -15.84
CA TYR A 193 10.54 -0.24 -14.60
C TYR A 193 11.36 -0.98 -13.53
N ALA A 194 12.60 -1.36 -13.86
CA ALA A 194 13.54 -1.90 -12.90
C ALA A 194 13.84 -0.91 -11.76
N TYR A 195 14.11 -1.43 -10.56
CA TYR A 195 14.47 -0.61 -9.42
C TYR A 195 15.86 0.01 -9.61
N VAL A 196 15.92 1.33 -9.62
CA VAL A 196 17.17 2.11 -9.74
C VAL A 196 17.20 3.18 -8.66
N PRO A 197 17.88 2.96 -7.51
CA PRO A 197 17.92 3.93 -6.43
C PRO A 197 18.65 5.19 -6.88
N HIS A 198 17.96 6.33 -6.87
CA HIS A 198 18.54 7.61 -7.27
C HIS A 198 17.89 8.79 -6.54
N PRO A 199 18.66 9.77 -6.04
CA PRO A 199 18.13 10.88 -5.24
C PRO A 199 17.04 11.69 -5.95
N VAL A 200 17.20 11.96 -7.24
CA VAL A 200 16.23 12.75 -8.02
C VAL A 200 14.88 12.04 -8.15
N LEU A 201 14.86 10.71 -8.33
CA LEU A 201 13.62 9.94 -8.38
C LEU A 201 12.92 9.92 -7.02
N ALA A 202 13.70 9.78 -5.95
CA ALA A 202 13.18 9.82 -4.57
C ALA A 202 12.61 11.20 -4.22
N GLN A 203 13.30 12.28 -4.60
CA GLN A 203 12.82 13.65 -4.44
C GLN A 203 11.50 13.85 -5.20
N GLN A 204 11.44 13.45 -6.46
CA GLN A 204 10.22 13.56 -7.26
C GLN A 204 9.06 12.77 -6.64
N ASN A 205 9.35 11.59 -6.08
CA ASN A 205 8.37 10.81 -5.33
C ASN A 205 7.89 11.56 -4.09
N MET A 206 8.77 12.16 -3.30
CA MET A 206 8.39 12.93 -2.12
C MET A 206 7.51 14.13 -2.49
N GLU A 207 7.87 14.89 -3.52
CA GLU A 207 7.12 16.07 -3.97
C GLU A 207 5.69 15.72 -4.36
N ILE A 208 5.51 14.68 -5.20
CA ILE A 208 4.18 14.27 -5.62
C ILE A 208 3.35 13.72 -4.47
N MET A 209 3.95 12.91 -3.58
CA MET A 209 3.22 12.34 -2.44
C MET A 209 2.82 13.42 -1.43
N ASN A 210 3.68 14.41 -1.17
CA ASN A 210 3.36 15.58 -0.33
C ASN A 210 2.23 16.42 -0.93
N LYS A 211 2.25 16.66 -2.26
CA LYS A 211 1.17 17.35 -2.97
C LYS A 211 -0.18 16.64 -2.78
N LEU A 212 -0.17 15.31 -2.74
CA LEU A 212 -1.35 14.48 -2.54
C LEU A 212 -1.74 14.29 -1.07
N GLY A 213 -1.15 15.07 -0.15
CA GLY A 213 -1.47 15.01 1.27
C GLY A 213 -0.96 13.76 1.99
N VAL A 214 -0.19 12.90 1.31
CA VAL A 214 0.62 11.85 1.94
C VAL A 214 1.86 12.55 2.46
N ASN A 215 1.70 13.22 3.59
CA ASN A 215 2.78 13.98 4.22
C ASN A 215 3.88 13.03 4.70
N VAL A 216 4.84 12.72 3.84
CA VAL A 216 6.08 11.99 4.22
C VAL A 216 6.87 12.82 5.24
N THR A 217 6.63 14.13 5.30
CA THR A 217 7.29 15.12 6.15
C THR A 217 6.47 15.58 7.38
N ALA A 218 5.20 15.18 7.54
CA ALA A 218 4.37 15.58 8.69
C ALA A 218 4.18 14.46 9.73
N LEU A 219 5.01 13.45 9.72
CA LEU A 219 5.47 12.93 11.00
C LEU A 219 6.46 13.96 11.51
N PRO A 220 6.26 14.60 12.68
CA PRO A 220 7.34 15.37 13.28
C PRO A 220 8.55 14.44 13.26
N ALA A 221 9.67 14.90 12.67
CA ALA A 221 10.94 14.18 12.81
C ALA A 221 11.04 13.83 14.29
N ASP A 222 11.17 12.54 14.60
CA ASP A 222 11.33 12.07 15.97
C ASP A 222 12.36 12.98 16.62
N ARG A 223 11.92 13.88 17.51
CA ARG A 223 12.86 14.71 18.24
C ARG A 223 13.69 13.75 19.08
N PRO A 224 15.00 13.98 19.24
CA PRO A 224 15.80 13.17 20.15
C PRO A 224 15.07 13.02 21.49
N GLY A 225 14.70 11.78 21.86
CA GLY A 225 13.98 11.46 23.10
C GLY A 225 12.45 11.32 23.03
N MET A 226 11.79 11.58 21.89
CA MET A 226 10.33 11.46 21.73
C MET A 226 9.96 10.48 20.62
N ARG A 227 10.34 9.20 20.77
CA ARG A 227 9.97 8.12 19.84
C ARG A 227 8.81 7.29 20.40
N THR A 228 7.85 6.97 19.52
CA THR A 228 6.58 6.30 19.85
C THR A 228 6.71 4.80 20.14
N TRP A 229 7.92 4.22 20.10
CA TRP A 229 8.18 2.85 20.50
C TRP A 229 9.24 2.79 21.60
N ARG A 230 9.06 1.88 22.55
CA ARG A 230 9.95 1.62 23.70
C ARG A 230 11.34 1.17 23.22
N VAL A 231 12.20 2.12 22.86
CA VAL A 231 13.63 1.92 22.65
C VAL A 231 14.34 2.36 23.93
N ALA A 232 15.31 1.57 24.39
CA ALA A 232 16.12 1.90 25.56
C ALA A 232 16.79 3.28 25.37
N ALA A 233 16.85 4.08 26.44
CA ALA A 233 17.45 5.40 26.43
C ALA A 233 18.93 5.33 25.99
N ALA A 234 19.35 6.26 25.13
CA ALA A 234 20.72 6.34 24.66
C ALA A 234 21.68 6.63 25.84
N LYS A 235 22.83 5.95 25.89
CA LYS A 235 23.91 6.24 26.83
C LYS A 235 25.05 6.96 26.10
N GLU A 236 25.62 7.97 26.74
CA GLU A 236 26.81 8.64 26.24
C GLU A 236 28.09 7.81 26.50
N PRO A 237 29.10 7.88 25.60
CA PRO A 237 29.12 8.67 24.36
C PRO A 237 28.27 8.03 23.25
N LEU A 238 27.61 8.88 22.45
CA LEU A 238 26.74 8.45 21.35
C LEU A 238 27.58 7.73 20.26
N GLY A 239 27.28 6.46 20.02
CA GLY A 239 27.87 5.69 18.93
C GLY A 239 27.35 6.09 17.54
N PRO A 240 28.00 5.62 16.46
CA PRO A 240 27.55 5.89 15.09
C PRO A 240 26.11 5.44 14.85
N TYR A 241 25.38 6.22 14.03
CA TYR A 241 23.99 5.93 13.69
C TYR A 241 23.89 4.59 12.95
N ALA A 242 23.11 3.69 13.53
CA ALA A 242 22.71 2.39 12.99
C ALA A 242 23.66 1.21 13.22
N GLU A 243 23.95 0.90 14.48
CA GLU A 243 24.05 -0.50 14.90
C GLU A 243 23.26 -0.68 16.20
N GLN A 244 22.07 -1.27 16.11
CA GLN A 244 21.44 -1.88 17.28
C GLN A 244 21.26 -3.36 16.97
N VAL A 245 22.12 -4.17 17.60
CA VAL A 245 21.95 -5.61 17.70
C VAL A 245 20.68 -5.85 18.51
N ILE A 246 19.61 -6.23 17.83
CA ILE A 246 18.37 -6.67 18.48
C ILE A 246 18.67 -8.02 19.12
N ALA A 247 18.66 -8.10 20.45
CA ALA A 247 18.84 -9.37 21.16
C ALA A 247 17.70 -10.33 20.79
N GLY A 248 18.03 -11.48 20.21
CA GLY A 248 17.07 -12.45 19.67
C GLY A 248 16.70 -12.25 18.20
N TYR A 249 17.36 -11.34 17.48
CA TYR A 249 17.21 -11.23 16.03
C TYR A 249 17.80 -12.44 15.32
N LEU A 250 16.93 -13.27 14.76
CA LEU A 250 17.30 -14.25 13.75
C LEU A 250 17.37 -13.52 12.40
N PRO A 251 18.52 -13.52 11.71
CA PRO A 251 18.58 -12.95 10.37
C PRO A 251 17.63 -13.73 9.44
N LEU A 252 16.93 -13.02 8.56
CA LEU A 252 15.92 -13.54 7.61
C LEU A 252 16.46 -14.56 6.59
N ILE A 253 17.77 -14.84 6.64
CA ILE A 253 18.50 -15.84 5.85
C ILE A 253 18.80 -17.11 6.66
N ALA A 254 18.41 -17.18 7.94
CA ALA A 254 18.58 -18.37 8.76
C ALA A 254 17.55 -19.46 8.38
N PRO A 255 17.96 -20.75 8.28
CA PRO A 255 17.12 -21.83 7.75
C PRO A 255 15.82 -22.12 8.53
N PHE A 256 15.65 -21.54 9.72
CA PHE A 256 14.59 -21.90 10.67
C PHE A 256 13.54 -20.79 10.85
N TYR A 257 13.48 -19.82 9.94
CA TYR A 257 12.62 -18.63 10.09
C TYR A 257 11.10 -18.91 10.03
N ASN A 258 10.68 -20.16 9.73
CA ASN A 258 9.27 -20.55 9.63
C ASN A 258 8.88 -21.72 10.54
N ASP A 259 9.51 -21.90 11.71
CA ASP A 259 9.00 -22.85 12.71
C ASP A 259 8.20 -22.15 13.82
N ILE A 260 6.91 -21.90 13.54
CA ILE A 260 5.95 -21.28 14.47
C ILE A 260 5.65 -22.21 15.68
N ARG A 261 6.15 -23.45 15.72
CA ARG A 261 5.84 -24.41 16.79
C ARG A 261 6.87 -24.50 17.92
N ALA A 262 8.03 -23.84 17.83
CA ALA A 262 9.12 -24.09 18.79
C ALA A 262 9.44 -22.95 19.78
N SER A 263 8.94 -21.72 19.60
CA SER A 263 9.36 -20.59 20.45
C SER A 263 8.16 -19.79 20.97
N ARG A 264 7.62 -20.19 22.13
CA ARG A 264 6.72 -19.31 22.90
C ARG A 264 7.53 -18.09 23.35
N PHE A 265 7.12 -16.90 22.92
CA PHE A 265 7.55 -15.65 23.54
C PHE A 265 7.15 -15.71 25.02
N VAL A 266 8.12 -15.94 25.90
CA VAL A 266 7.89 -15.92 27.35
C VAL A 266 7.94 -14.46 27.79
N ASP A 267 6.77 -13.84 27.97
CA ASP A 267 6.65 -12.61 28.75
C ASP A 267 7.10 -12.91 30.18
N ARG A 268 8.21 -12.32 30.62
CA ARG A 268 8.61 -12.34 32.02
C ARG A 268 7.88 -11.22 32.76
N PRO A 269 7.20 -11.50 33.88
CA PRO A 269 6.53 -10.47 34.66
C PRO A 269 7.54 -9.61 35.41
N GLU A 270 7.32 -8.29 35.39
CA GLU A 270 8.09 -7.28 36.11
C GLU A 270 8.01 -7.54 37.63
N ARG A 271 9.14 -7.91 38.26
CA ARG A 271 9.25 -7.89 39.72
C ARG A 271 9.55 -6.45 40.16
N SER A 272 8.58 -5.89 40.88
CA SER A 272 8.76 -4.78 41.83
C SER A 272 9.88 -5.13 42.81
N ALA A 273 10.97 -4.37 42.81
CA ALA A 273 11.97 -4.42 43.88
C ALA A 273 11.69 -3.29 44.87
N SER A 274 10.72 -3.53 45.75
CA SER A 274 10.69 -2.89 47.06
C SER A 274 11.62 -3.70 47.97
N GLY A 275 12.73 -3.13 48.46
CA GLY A 275 13.53 -3.79 49.49
C GLY A 275 15.00 -3.36 49.57
N MET A 276 15.26 -2.36 50.42
CA MET A 276 16.47 -2.04 51.21
C MET A 276 17.85 -2.54 50.75
N ILE A 277 18.76 -1.56 50.59
CA ILE A 277 20.21 -1.70 50.76
C ILE A 277 20.50 -1.48 52.26
N VAL A 278 21.45 -2.25 52.81
CA VAL A 278 22.07 -2.06 54.14
C VAL A 278 22.71 -0.68 54.24
#